data_AF-A0A832KBC7-F1
#
_entry.id   AF-A0A832KBC7-F1
#
_cell.length_a   1.000
_cell.length_b   1.000
_cell.length_c   1.000
_cell.angle_alpha   90.00
_cell.angle_beta   90.00
_cell.angle_gamma   90.00
#
_symmetry.space_group_name_H-M   'P 1'
#
loop_
_entity.id
_entity.type
_entity.pdbx_description
1 polymer ?
#
loop_
_entity_poly.entity_id
_entity_poly.type
_entity_poly.pdbx_seq_one_letter_code
_entity_poly.pdbx_strand_id
1 'polypeptide(L)'
;MLSNFDLEKKEREYYELISLHLRQDLKTLIEGLNSRIKILNDWYKSFLKTARKGYKSSDLDTGAERVFHHFFAPILHFPNSSPLGSDLMFELPDAFLHIEVKTALVNNPSDYKGRINIAINQSSYAVKGYFSPNLPQYYTPQQDIKKPCLTYVIQIIHEHAKPNIKALKLVCVPNGQLYPIYGKSIFGGGKTKGKSFRYVYSSAPHFRLLRKKYKENIFRVELIYLTKGLNPEDITGISGVPVHFQF
;
A
#
# COMPACT_ATOMS: atom_id res chain seq x y z
N MET A 1 23.34 8.45 5.79
CA MET A 1 22.20 7.49 5.85
C MET A 1 21.60 7.58 7.24
N LEU A 2 20.32 7.28 7.39
CA LEU A 2 19.64 7.39 8.70
C LEU A 2 19.98 6.18 9.57
N SER A 3 19.95 6.34 10.90
CA SER A 3 19.92 5.20 11.81
C SER A 3 18.64 4.39 11.58
N ASN A 4 18.60 3.11 11.99
CA ASN A 4 17.37 2.30 11.87
C ASN A 4 16.18 2.95 12.60
N PHE A 5 16.43 3.58 13.75
CA PHE A 5 15.40 4.28 14.50
C PHE A 5 14.89 5.50 13.73
N ASP A 6 15.79 6.33 13.19
CA ASP A 6 15.41 7.54 12.46
C ASP A 6 14.74 7.22 11.13
N LEU A 7 15.16 6.14 10.46
CA LEU A 7 14.50 5.63 9.26
C LEU A 7 13.07 5.18 9.55
N GLU A 8 12.87 4.39 10.62
CA GLU A 8 11.53 3.96 11.00
C GLU A 8 10.64 5.15 11.43
N LYS A 9 11.23 6.15 12.10
CA LYS A 9 10.55 7.42 12.41
C LYS A 9 10.13 8.15 11.13
N LYS A 10 11.01 8.20 10.12
CA LYS A 10 10.73 8.84 8.82
C LYS A 10 9.64 8.09 8.03
N GLU A 11 9.62 6.76 8.07
CA GLU A 11 8.51 5.96 7.54
C GLU A 11 7.19 6.30 8.24
N ARG A 12 7.20 6.46 9.57
CA ARG A 12 6.00 6.83 10.33
C ARG A 12 5.52 8.25 10.02
N GLU A 13 6.43 9.20 9.87
CA GLU A 13 6.11 10.59 9.54
C GLU A 13 5.31 10.70 8.23
N TYR A 14 5.81 10.07 7.17
CA TYR A 14 5.13 10.07 5.88
C TYR A 14 3.88 9.17 5.86
N TYR A 15 3.87 8.08 6.64
CA TYR A 15 2.65 7.30 6.86
C TYR A 15 1.51 8.16 7.41
N GLU A 16 1.81 8.97 8.43
CA GLU A 16 0.82 9.87 9.05
C GLU A 16 0.39 11.00 8.12
N LEU A 17 1.31 11.54 7.31
CA LEU A 17 0.97 12.53 6.28
C LEU A 17 -0.03 11.95 5.27
N ILE A 18 0.26 10.77 4.72
CA ILE A 18 -0.63 10.08 3.78
C ILE A 18 -1.98 9.80 4.46
N SER A 19 -1.96 9.28 5.68
CA SER A 19 -3.16 9.01 6.48
C SER A 19 -4.02 10.26 6.67
N LEU A 20 -3.41 11.39 7.05
CA LEU A 20 -4.10 12.66 7.26
C LEU A 20 -4.88 13.07 6.00
N HIS A 21 -4.21 13.11 4.84
CA HIS A 21 -4.85 13.53 3.60
C HIS A 21 -5.94 12.55 3.16
N LEU A 22 -5.70 11.24 3.23
CA LEU A 22 -6.71 10.24 2.89
C LEU A 22 -7.97 10.37 3.74
N ARG A 23 -7.82 10.77 5.01
CA ARG A 23 -8.94 11.01 5.93
C ARG A 23 -9.69 12.30 5.63
N GLN A 24 -8.97 13.38 5.33
CA GLN A 24 -9.56 14.69 5.03
C GLN A 24 -10.47 14.64 3.79
N ASP A 25 -10.05 13.94 2.74
CA ASP A 25 -10.75 13.88 1.45
C ASP A 25 -11.42 12.54 1.18
N LEU A 26 -11.70 11.75 2.23
CA LEU A 26 -12.23 10.39 2.09
C LEU A 26 -13.48 10.34 1.20
N LYS A 27 -14.41 11.28 1.38
CA LYS A 27 -15.66 11.33 0.60
C LYS A 27 -15.36 11.46 -0.90
N THR A 28 -14.54 12.44 -1.28
CA THR A 28 -14.12 12.68 -2.67
C THR A 28 -13.40 11.48 -3.25
N LEU A 29 -12.53 10.82 -2.47
CA LEU A 29 -11.85 9.59 -2.88
C LEU A 29 -12.83 8.45 -3.18
N ILE A 30 -13.78 8.19 -2.28
CA ILE A 30 -14.79 7.13 -2.47
C ILE A 30 -15.68 7.44 -3.69
N GLU A 31 -16.08 8.71 -3.87
CA GLU A 31 -16.84 9.15 -5.06
C GLU A 31 -16.03 8.96 -6.35
N GLY A 32 -14.73 9.28 -6.33
CA GLY A 32 -13.81 9.08 -7.44
C GLY A 32 -13.68 7.60 -7.82
N LEU A 33 -13.48 6.71 -6.85
CA LEU A 33 -13.41 5.27 -7.07
C LEU A 33 -14.72 4.70 -7.63
N ASN A 34 -15.86 5.26 -7.22
CA ASN A 34 -17.19 4.86 -7.67
C ASN A 34 -17.65 5.51 -8.98
N SER A 35 -16.92 6.50 -9.50
CA SER A 35 -17.25 7.18 -10.75
C SER A 35 -17.43 6.20 -11.92
N ARG A 36 -16.66 5.11 -11.96
CA ARG A 36 -16.78 4.05 -12.97
C ARG A 36 -18.17 3.42 -13.06
N ILE A 37 -18.92 3.39 -11.94
CA ILE A 37 -20.25 2.78 -11.90
C ILE A 37 -21.28 3.65 -12.63
N LYS A 38 -21.08 4.96 -12.70
CA LYS A 38 -21.97 5.90 -13.41
C LYS A 38 -22.06 5.60 -14.91
N ILE A 39 -21.00 5.01 -15.47
CA ILE A 39 -20.87 4.63 -16.89
C ILE A 39 -20.78 3.11 -17.06
N LEU A 40 -21.26 2.32 -16.09
CA LEU A 40 -21.15 0.86 -16.08
C LEU A 40 -21.63 0.21 -17.40
N ASN A 41 -22.75 0.70 -17.93
CA ASN A 41 -23.36 0.14 -19.14
C ASN A 41 -22.48 0.28 -20.38
N ASP A 42 -21.59 1.27 -20.42
CA ASP A 42 -20.75 1.57 -21.58
C ASP A 42 -19.51 0.65 -21.65
N TRP A 43 -18.93 0.31 -20.50
CA TRP A 43 -17.66 -0.44 -20.46
C TRP A 43 -17.80 -1.90 -20.03
N TYR A 44 -18.84 -2.29 -19.28
CA TYR A 44 -18.87 -3.60 -18.60
C TYR A 44 -18.75 -4.79 -19.56
N LYS A 45 -19.54 -4.79 -20.64
CA LYS A 45 -19.49 -5.86 -21.65
C LYS A 45 -18.13 -5.96 -22.31
N SER A 46 -17.49 -4.83 -22.58
CA SER A 46 -16.16 -4.77 -23.20
C SER A 46 -15.08 -5.27 -22.24
N PHE A 47 -15.17 -4.89 -20.96
CA PHE A 47 -14.26 -5.36 -19.92
C PHE A 47 -14.35 -6.89 -19.72
N LEU A 48 -15.55 -7.47 -19.73
CA LEU A 48 -15.70 -8.91 -19.61
C LEU A 48 -15.05 -9.69 -20.76
N LYS A 49 -14.92 -9.09 -21.95
CA LYS A 49 -14.22 -9.70 -23.09
C LYS A 49 -12.70 -9.72 -22.92
N THR A 50 -12.13 -8.80 -22.14
CA THR A 50 -10.68 -8.75 -21.85
C THR A 50 -10.30 -9.63 -20.66
N ALA A 51 -11.28 -10.01 -19.83
CA ALA A 51 -11.06 -10.88 -18.69
C ALA A 51 -10.68 -12.30 -19.13
N ARG A 52 -9.68 -12.89 -18.46
CA ARG A 52 -9.32 -14.30 -18.65
C ARG A 52 -10.50 -15.19 -18.27
N LYS A 53 -10.82 -16.18 -19.10
CA LYS A 53 -11.93 -17.13 -18.85
C LYS A 53 -11.83 -17.74 -17.45
N GLY A 54 -12.91 -17.63 -16.66
CA GLY A 54 -12.99 -18.15 -15.29
C GLY A 54 -12.30 -17.30 -14.22
N TYR A 55 -11.67 -16.17 -14.57
CA TYR A 55 -11.04 -15.25 -13.62
C TYR A 55 -11.82 -13.95 -13.53
N LYS A 56 -12.24 -13.61 -12.31
CA LYS A 56 -12.93 -12.34 -12.04
C LYS A 56 -11.89 -11.26 -11.76
N SER A 57 -11.42 -10.59 -12.81
CA SER A 57 -10.52 -9.44 -12.69
C SER A 57 -11.15 -8.33 -11.86
N SER A 58 -10.33 -7.59 -11.13
CA SER A 58 -10.75 -6.33 -10.51
C SER A 58 -11.11 -5.33 -11.60
N ASP A 59 -12.32 -4.79 -11.55
CA ASP A 59 -12.79 -3.72 -12.45
C ASP A 59 -12.37 -2.32 -11.97
N LEU A 60 -11.66 -2.23 -10.85
CA LEU A 60 -11.28 -0.97 -10.23
C LEU A 60 -9.80 -0.61 -10.43
N ASP A 61 -8.94 -1.58 -10.75
CA ASP A 61 -7.47 -1.46 -10.68
C ASP A 61 -6.93 -0.19 -11.38
N THR A 62 -7.07 -0.13 -12.71
CA THR A 62 -6.62 1.02 -13.52
C THR A 62 -7.35 2.32 -13.17
N GLY A 63 -8.61 2.23 -12.73
CA GLY A 63 -9.38 3.40 -12.32
C GLY A 63 -8.87 4.00 -11.01
N ALA A 64 -8.48 3.15 -10.06
CA ALA A 64 -7.96 3.56 -8.77
C ALA A 64 -6.62 4.27 -8.90
N GLU A 65 -5.70 3.76 -9.72
CA GLU A 65 -4.42 4.42 -10.02
C GLU A 65 -4.63 5.88 -10.47
N ARG A 66 -5.57 6.12 -11.40
CA ARG A 66 -5.91 7.47 -11.88
C ARG A 66 -6.44 8.38 -10.78
N VAL A 67 -7.33 7.86 -9.94
CA VAL A 67 -7.90 8.61 -8.80
C VAL A 67 -6.80 9.00 -7.82
N PHE A 68 -5.92 8.06 -7.46
CA PHE A 68 -4.83 8.35 -6.52
C PHE A 68 -3.75 9.24 -7.12
N HIS A 69 -3.44 9.12 -8.41
CA HIS A 69 -2.52 10.03 -9.07
C HIS A 69 -3.06 11.47 -9.05
N HIS A 70 -4.34 11.67 -9.37
CA HIS A 70 -4.99 12.97 -9.25
C HIS A 70 -4.98 13.49 -7.80
N PHE A 71 -5.25 12.61 -6.84
CA PHE A 71 -5.30 12.94 -5.42
C PHE A 71 -3.95 13.40 -4.85
N PHE A 72 -2.88 12.65 -5.12
CA PHE A 72 -1.56 12.94 -4.53
C PHE A 72 -0.74 13.99 -5.29
N ALA A 73 -1.00 14.21 -6.58
CA ALA A 73 -0.27 15.20 -7.37
C ALA A 73 -0.21 16.60 -6.72
N PRO A 74 -1.33 17.21 -6.25
CA PRO A 74 -1.28 18.50 -5.58
C PRO A 74 -0.70 18.46 -4.16
N ILE A 75 -0.57 17.27 -3.55
CA ILE A 75 -0.07 17.11 -2.17
C ILE A 75 1.45 16.93 -2.15
N LEU A 76 1.96 16.09 -3.05
CA LEU A 76 3.37 15.66 -3.07
C LEU A 76 4.20 16.34 -4.17
N HIS A 77 3.53 17.07 -5.07
CA HIS A 77 4.06 17.97 -6.10
C HIS A 77 4.95 17.37 -7.19
N PHE A 78 6.04 16.68 -6.84
CA PHE A 78 7.08 16.28 -7.80
C PHE A 78 6.99 14.78 -8.11
N PRO A 79 6.16 14.36 -9.09
CA PRO A 79 6.18 12.98 -9.55
C PRO A 79 7.54 12.65 -10.15
N ASN A 80 7.99 11.42 -9.94
CA ASN A 80 9.22 10.91 -10.52
C ASN A 80 8.90 9.95 -11.66
N SER A 81 9.57 10.14 -12.80
CA SER A 81 9.35 9.35 -14.03
C SER A 81 10.19 8.08 -14.11
N SER A 82 10.76 7.60 -12.99
CA SER A 82 11.54 6.37 -12.97
C SER A 82 10.76 5.19 -13.59
N PRO A 83 11.37 4.42 -14.51
CA PRO A 83 10.73 3.26 -15.12
C PRO A 83 10.62 2.07 -14.13
N LEU A 84 11.22 2.19 -12.95
CA LEU A 84 11.18 1.21 -11.87
C LEU A 84 10.55 1.86 -10.63
N GLY A 85 9.40 1.35 -10.20
CA GLY A 85 8.71 1.87 -9.03
C GLY A 85 7.31 1.30 -8.84
N SER A 86 6.57 1.99 -8.00
CA SER A 86 5.14 1.76 -7.74
C SER A 86 4.31 2.60 -8.71
N ASP A 87 2.98 2.43 -8.68
CA ASP A 87 2.05 3.18 -9.52
C ASP A 87 2.23 4.70 -9.37
N LEU A 88 2.55 5.16 -8.16
CA LEU A 88 2.94 6.53 -7.90
C LEU A 88 4.34 6.57 -7.26
N MET A 89 5.18 7.48 -7.76
CA MET A 89 6.49 7.77 -7.21
C MET A 89 6.68 9.27 -7.13
N PHE A 90 7.11 9.78 -5.97
CA PHE A 90 7.38 11.20 -5.76
C PHE A 90 8.76 11.42 -5.17
N GLU A 91 9.43 12.47 -5.63
CA GLU A 91 10.64 12.97 -4.99
C GLU A 91 10.28 14.08 -4.00
N LEU A 92 10.68 13.88 -2.75
CA LEU A 92 10.50 14.86 -1.67
C LEU A 92 11.87 15.41 -1.27
N PRO A 93 11.94 16.52 -0.49
CA PRO A 93 13.21 17.10 -0.08
C PRO A 93 14.14 16.11 0.64
N ASP A 94 13.58 15.17 1.40
CA ASP A 94 14.33 14.26 2.27
C ASP A 94 14.04 12.77 2.03
N ALA A 95 13.24 12.39 1.03
CA ALA A 95 12.87 11.00 0.75
C ALA A 95 12.42 10.80 -0.72
N PHE A 96 12.40 9.54 -1.16
CA PHE A 96 11.60 9.11 -2.31
C PHE A 96 10.43 8.29 -1.80
N LEU A 97 9.22 8.68 -2.22
CA LEU A 97 7.98 8.07 -1.78
C LEU A 97 7.42 7.19 -2.90
N HIS A 98 7.29 5.90 -2.63
CA HIS A 98 6.56 4.95 -3.48
C HIS A 98 5.20 4.68 -2.86
N ILE A 99 4.13 4.95 -3.60
CA ILE A 99 2.76 4.59 -3.22
C ILE A 99 2.21 3.63 -4.26
N GLU A 100 1.96 2.41 -3.81
CA GLU A 100 1.40 1.33 -4.59
C GLU A 100 -0.11 1.25 -4.35
N VAL A 101 -0.91 1.27 -5.41
CA VAL A 101 -2.36 1.13 -5.33
C VAL A 101 -2.69 -0.33 -5.64
N LYS A 102 -3.46 -0.97 -4.76
CA LYS A 102 -3.89 -2.36 -5.00
C LYS A 102 -5.38 -2.49 -4.81
N THR A 103 -6.01 -3.26 -5.68
CA THR A 103 -7.41 -3.61 -5.53
C THR A 103 -7.57 -5.09 -5.19
N ALA A 104 -8.58 -5.41 -4.39
CA ALA A 104 -8.94 -6.79 -4.08
C ALA A 104 -10.46 -6.95 -4.02
N LEU A 105 -10.96 -8.08 -4.51
CA LEU A 105 -12.36 -8.42 -4.38
C LEU A 105 -12.66 -8.92 -2.98
N VAL A 106 -13.75 -8.45 -2.37
CA VAL A 106 -14.13 -8.81 -0.99
C VAL A 106 -14.29 -10.32 -0.79
N ASN A 107 -14.71 -11.06 -1.82
CA ASN A 107 -14.87 -12.51 -1.79
C ASN A 107 -13.55 -13.29 -1.96
N ASN A 108 -12.40 -12.62 -2.08
CA ASN A 108 -11.09 -13.25 -2.12
C ASN A 108 -10.17 -12.76 -0.98
N PRO A 109 -10.43 -13.17 0.28
CA PRO A 109 -9.65 -12.73 1.44
C PRO A 109 -8.16 -13.09 1.37
N SER A 110 -7.78 -14.08 0.55
CA SER A 110 -6.38 -14.45 0.36
C SER A 110 -5.52 -13.32 -0.24
N ASP A 111 -6.14 -12.37 -0.94
CA ASP A 111 -5.46 -11.22 -1.56
C ASP A 111 -5.33 -10.00 -0.62
N TYR A 112 -6.07 -9.94 0.49
CA TYR A 112 -6.05 -8.77 1.39
C TYR A 112 -5.90 -9.05 2.88
N LYS A 113 -6.27 -10.24 3.40
CA LYS A 113 -6.28 -10.53 4.84
C LYS A 113 -4.88 -10.86 5.36
N GLY A 114 -4.31 -9.95 6.16
CA GLY A 114 -3.03 -10.10 6.87
C GLY A 114 -1.77 -9.99 6.01
N ARG A 115 -1.93 -9.81 4.69
CA ARG A 115 -0.81 -9.84 3.75
C ARG A 115 -1.07 -8.99 2.52
N ILE A 116 0.00 -8.54 1.88
CA ILE A 116 -0.03 -7.84 0.60
C ILE A 116 1.03 -8.43 -0.33
N ASN A 117 0.70 -8.68 -1.59
CA ASN A 117 1.68 -9.11 -2.59
C ASN A 117 2.49 -7.93 -3.11
N ILE A 118 3.81 -7.98 -2.97
CA ILE A 118 4.77 -6.94 -3.38
C ILE A 118 5.66 -7.51 -4.49
N ALA A 119 5.74 -6.83 -5.62
CA ALA A 119 6.62 -7.19 -6.73
C ALA A 119 8.05 -6.65 -6.56
N ILE A 120 9.02 -7.14 -7.35
CA ILE A 120 10.44 -6.73 -7.24
C ILE A 120 10.68 -5.23 -7.38
N ASN A 121 9.81 -4.52 -8.11
CA ASN A 121 9.93 -3.09 -8.37
C ASN A 121 9.16 -2.23 -7.35
N GLN A 122 8.59 -2.82 -6.29
CA GLN A 122 7.64 -2.13 -5.40
C GLN A 122 8.15 -1.97 -3.97
N SER A 123 9.31 -2.53 -3.61
CA SER A 123 9.89 -2.39 -2.27
C SER A 123 11.40 -2.55 -2.34
N SER A 124 12.12 -1.95 -1.40
CA SER A 124 13.55 -2.15 -1.19
C SER A 124 13.88 -3.30 -0.23
N TYR A 125 12.87 -3.99 0.32
CA TYR A 125 13.05 -5.03 1.34
C TYR A 125 13.53 -6.35 0.74
N ALA A 126 14.82 -6.66 0.93
CA ALA A 126 15.44 -7.88 0.44
C ALA A 126 15.36 -9.02 1.46
N VAL A 127 15.15 -10.25 0.97
CA VAL A 127 15.22 -11.47 1.78
C VAL A 127 16.21 -12.42 1.14
N LYS A 128 17.43 -12.49 1.71
CA LYS A 128 18.57 -13.24 1.16
C LYS A 128 18.18 -14.68 0.82
N GLY A 129 18.33 -15.06 -0.45
CA GLY A 129 18.03 -16.38 -0.99
C GLY A 129 16.58 -16.61 -1.42
N TYR A 130 15.68 -15.64 -1.23
CA TYR A 130 14.24 -15.78 -1.51
C TYR A 130 13.68 -14.67 -2.39
N PHE A 131 14.10 -13.42 -2.16
CA PHE A 131 13.60 -12.24 -2.88
C PHE A 131 14.68 -11.16 -2.95
N SER A 132 14.97 -10.71 -4.16
CA SER A 132 15.91 -9.62 -4.44
C SER A 132 15.14 -8.47 -5.12
N PRO A 133 14.91 -7.35 -4.41
CA PRO A 133 14.23 -6.20 -4.99
C PRO A 133 15.13 -5.46 -5.99
N ASN A 134 14.50 -4.74 -6.91
CA ASN A 134 15.17 -3.82 -7.81
C ASN A 134 15.27 -2.40 -7.25
N LEU A 135 14.45 -2.07 -6.24
CA LEU A 135 14.53 -0.75 -5.61
C LEU A 135 15.69 -0.69 -4.60
N PRO A 136 16.48 0.39 -4.59
CA PRO A 136 17.53 0.57 -3.61
C PRO A 136 16.95 0.95 -2.24
N GLN A 137 17.73 0.77 -1.17
CA GLN A 137 17.34 1.28 0.15
C GLN A 137 17.34 2.82 0.20
N TYR A 138 18.21 3.44 -0.61
CA TYR A 138 18.38 4.89 -0.73
C TYR A 138 18.61 5.28 -2.19
N TYR A 139 18.01 6.38 -2.60
CA TYR A 139 18.29 7.06 -3.85
C TYR A 139 19.33 8.16 -3.62
N THR A 140 20.05 8.52 -4.70
CA THR A 140 21.11 9.55 -4.67
C THR A 140 20.87 10.51 -5.85
N PRO A 141 19.92 11.46 -5.75
CA PRO A 141 19.54 12.34 -6.86
C PRO A 141 20.64 13.34 -7.23
N GLN A 142 21.51 13.69 -6.29
CA GLN A 142 22.69 14.53 -6.47
C GLN A 142 23.84 13.93 -5.67
N GLN A 143 25.09 14.26 -6.03
CA GLN A 143 26.27 13.76 -5.33
C GLN A 143 26.14 14.02 -3.82
N ASP A 144 26.37 12.96 -3.03
CA ASP A 144 26.34 12.89 -1.56
C ASP A 144 24.98 12.99 -0.83
N ILE A 145 23.90 13.43 -1.48
CA ILE A 145 22.58 13.48 -0.83
C ILE A 145 21.87 12.14 -0.97
N LYS A 146 21.82 11.36 0.12
CA LYS A 146 21.08 10.08 0.18
C LYS A 146 19.68 10.27 0.75
N LYS A 147 18.66 9.99 -0.06
CA LYS A 147 17.24 10.01 0.33
C LYS A 147 16.70 8.58 0.49
N PRO A 148 16.09 8.18 1.62
CA PRO A 148 15.53 6.85 1.80
C PRO A 148 14.40 6.56 0.81
N CYS A 149 14.33 5.31 0.35
CA CYS A 149 13.20 4.77 -0.40
C CYS A 149 12.09 4.33 0.56
N LEU A 150 10.98 5.04 0.62
CA LEU A 150 9.86 4.74 1.51
C LEU A 150 8.69 4.16 0.70
N THR A 151 8.12 3.04 1.15
CA THR A 151 7.09 2.32 0.40
C THR A 151 5.79 2.22 1.20
N TYR A 152 4.69 2.60 0.57
CA TYR A 152 3.34 2.52 1.11
C TYR A 152 2.44 1.79 0.13
N VAL A 153 1.42 1.12 0.67
CA VAL A 153 0.39 0.47 -0.12
C VAL A 153 -0.96 1.00 0.32
N ILE A 154 -1.75 1.47 -0.64
CA ILE A 154 -3.16 1.76 -0.48
C ILE A 154 -3.93 0.60 -1.09
N GLN A 155 -4.54 -0.22 -0.25
CA GLN A 155 -5.33 -1.36 -0.70
C GLN A 155 -6.83 -1.08 -0.58
N ILE A 156 -7.54 -1.24 -1.68
CA ILE A 156 -8.99 -1.03 -1.78
C ILE A 156 -9.68 -2.39 -1.89
N ILE A 157 -10.52 -2.70 -0.93
CA ILE A 157 -11.35 -3.90 -0.95
C ILE A 157 -12.73 -3.49 -1.46
N HIS A 158 -13.22 -4.12 -2.53
CA HIS A 158 -14.48 -3.75 -3.15
C HIS A 158 -15.28 -4.95 -3.65
N GLU A 159 -16.54 -4.69 -3.99
CA GLU A 159 -17.34 -5.61 -4.79
C GLU A 159 -17.16 -5.31 -6.29
N HIS A 160 -17.09 -6.37 -7.09
CA HIS A 160 -16.94 -6.25 -8.53
C HIS A 160 -18.17 -5.59 -9.17
N ALA A 161 -17.94 -4.61 -10.05
CA ALA A 161 -18.98 -3.89 -10.80
C ALA A 161 -20.11 -3.32 -9.91
N LYS A 162 -19.75 -2.91 -8.68
CA LYS A 162 -20.67 -2.31 -7.71
C LYS A 162 -20.02 -1.06 -7.09
N PRO A 163 -20.85 -0.10 -6.61
CA PRO A 163 -20.37 1.13 -5.97
C PRO A 163 -19.86 0.92 -4.54
N ASN A 164 -19.93 -0.30 -4.03
CA ASN A 164 -19.63 -0.55 -2.62
C ASN A 164 -18.14 -0.84 -2.44
N ILE A 165 -17.36 0.22 -2.20
CA ILE A 165 -16.05 0.08 -1.54
C ILE A 165 -16.32 -0.46 -0.14
N LYS A 166 -15.59 -1.51 0.25
CA LYS A 166 -15.77 -2.20 1.53
C LYS A 166 -14.73 -1.79 2.55
N ALA A 167 -13.51 -1.54 2.11
CA ALA A 167 -12.47 -0.98 2.95
C ALA A 167 -11.42 -0.25 2.13
N LEU A 168 -10.82 0.76 2.75
CA LEU A 168 -9.62 1.45 2.27
C LEU A 168 -8.55 1.31 3.35
N LYS A 169 -7.47 0.61 3.03
CA LYS A 169 -6.40 0.24 3.95
C LYS A 169 -5.09 0.91 3.54
N LEU A 170 -4.40 1.53 4.49
CA LEU A 170 -3.06 2.08 4.31
C LEU A 170 -2.04 1.21 5.04
N VAL A 171 -0.99 0.79 4.34
CA VAL A 171 0.08 -0.06 4.89
C VAL A 171 1.45 0.51 4.58
N CYS A 172 2.33 0.58 5.58
CA CYS A 172 3.75 0.90 5.40
C CYS A 172 4.58 -0.41 5.27
N VAL A 173 5.32 -0.52 4.17
CA VAL A 173 6.27 -1.63 3.95
C VAL A 173 7.65 -1.19 4.45
N PRO A 174 8.30 -1.94 5.36
CA PRO A 174 9.61 -1.57 5.86
C PRO A 174 10.64 -1.45 4.73
N ASN A 175 11.47 -0.42 4.78
CA ASN A 175 12.65 -0.27 3.94
C ASN A 175 13.64 -1.42 4.18
N GLY A 176 14.39 -1.81 3.14
CA GLY A 176 15.36 -2.90 3.23
C GLY A 176 16.45 -2.74 4.28
N GLN A 177 16.81 -1.51 4.69
CA GLN A 177 17.75 -1.28 5.79
C GLN A 177 17.20 -1.86 7.12
N LEU A 178 15.88 -1.97 7.28
CA LEU A 178 15.24 -2.51 8.48
C LEU A 178 15.18 -4.05 8.50
N TYR A 179 15.85 -4.75 7.57
CA TYR A 179 15.93 -6.21 7.59
C TYR A 179 16.44 -6.78 8.93
N PRO A 180 17.48 -6.23 9.60
CA PRO A 180 17.93 -6.73 10.90
C PRO A 180 16.86 -6.65 12.00
N ILE A 181 15.85 -5.79 11.83
CA ILE A 181 14.77 -5.58 12.82
C ILE A 181 13.58 -6.51 12.54
N TYR A 182 13.22 -6.68 11.27
CA TYR A 182 12.02 -7.42 10.85
C TYR A 182 12.32 -8.87 10.47
N GLY A 183 13.47 -9.10 9.84
CA GLY A 183 13.91 -10.40 9.34
C GLY A 183 12.88 -11.10 8.44
N LYS A 184 12.96 -12.42 8.40
CA LYS A 184 12.04 -13.26 7.60
C LYS A 184 10.61 -13.33 8.15
N SER A 185 10.32 -12.78 9.34
CA SER A 185 9.00 -12.95 9.95
C SER A 185 7.89 -12.35 9.10
N ILE A 186 8.19 -11.24 8.40
CA ILE A 186 7.25 -10.54 7.53
C ILE A 186 7.21 -11.07 6.08
N PHE A 187 7.97 -12.12 5.79
CA PHE A 187 8.04 -12.72 4.46
C PHE A 187 7.09 -13.91 4.33
N GLY A 188 6.23 -13.87 3.32
CA GLY A 188 5.47 -15.00 2.82
C GLY A 188 5.82 -15.28 1.36
N GLY A 189 5.80 -16.56 0.96
CA GLY A 189 6.05 -16.94 -0.44
C GLY A 189 5.12 -16.19 -1.41
N GLY A 190 5.70 -15.52 -2.40
CA GLY A 190 4.98 -14.80 -3.46
C GLY A 190 4.28 -15.72 -4.45
N LYS A 191 3.49 -15.13 -5.36
CA LYS A 191 2.83 -15.87 -6.46
C LYS A 191 3.84 -16.42 -7.47
N THR A 192 4.99 -15.75 -7.62
CA THR A 192 6.07 -16.14 -8.54
C THR A 192 7.41 -16.13 -7.82
N LYS A 193 8.08 -17.28 -7.76
CA LYS A 193 9.37 -17.45 -7.07
C LYS A 193 10.38 -16.40 -7.55
N GLY A 194 10.95 -15.64 -6.62
CA GLY A 194 11.95 -14.61 -6.88
C GLY A 194 11.44 -13.32 -7.52
N LYS A 195 10.18 -13.25 -8.00
CA LYS A 195 9.60 -12.06 -8.63
C LYS A 195 8.59 -11.31 -7.76
N SER A 196 8.10 -11.94 -6.71
CA SER A 196 7.25 -11.30 -5.72
C SER A 196 7.41 -11.96 -4.36
N PHE A 197 7.05 -11.23 -3.32
CA PHE A 197 6.82 -11.80 -2.00
C PHE A 197 5.49 -11.29 -1.44
N ARG A 198 4.92 -12.04 -0.51
CA ARG A 198 3.79 -11.57 0.28
C ARG A 198 4.34 -10.91 1.53
N TYR A 199 4.21 -9.59 1.66
CA TYR A 199 4.46 -8.89 2.91
C TYR A 199 3.36 -9.25 3.90
N VAL A 200 3.70 -10.08 4.90
CA VAL A 200 2.78 -10.58 5.93
C VAL A 200 2.79 -9.61 7.11
N TYR A 201 2.19 -8.45 6.93
CA TYR A 201 2.12 -7.41 7.96
C TYR A 201 1.42 -7.90 9.23
N SER A 202 0.57 -8.94 9.17
CA SER A 202 -0.04 -9.54 10.38
C SER A 202 0.96 -10.20 11.33
N SER A 203 2.12 -10.64 10.84
CA SER A 203 3.18 -11.19 11.67
C SER A 203 3.94 -10.12 12.47
N ALA A 204 3.97 -8.89 11.98
CA ALA A 204 4.66 -7.77 12.59
C ALA A 204 3.91 -6.45 12.30
N PRO A 205 2.74 -6.23 12.92
CA PRO A 205 1.87 -5.10 12.60
C PRO A 205 2.46 -3.74 12.92
N HIS A 206 3.54 -3.67 13.69
CA HIS A 206 3.98 -2.46 14.37
C HIS A 206 5.28 -1.90 13.81
N PHE A 207 5.45 -0.59 13.93
CA PHE A 207 6.76 0.07 13.90
C PHE A 207 7.55 -0.38 15.14
N ARG A 208 8.44 -1.36 14.98
CA ARG A 208 8.99 -2.19 16.08
C ARG A 208 9.86 -1.36 17.02
N LEU A 209 10.69 -0.48 16.48
CA LEU A 209 11.58 0.40 17.23
C LEU A 209 10.79 1.51 17.93
N LEU A 210 9.81 2.10 17.24
CA LEU A 210 8.95 3.13 17.84
C LEU A 210 8.09 2.53 18.97
N ARG A 211 7.45 1.38 18.75
CA ARG A 211 6.71 0.64 19.79
C ARG A 211 7.58 0.35 21.00
N LYS A 212 8.81 -0.10 20.80
CA LYS A 212 9.75 -0.38 21.89
C LYS A 212 10.12 0.90 22.66
N LYS A 213 10.37 2.00 21.97
CA LYS A 213 10.80 3.27 22.59
C LYS A 213 9.67 3.95 23.35
N TYR A 214 8.49 4.07 22.74
CA TYR A 214 7.35 4.81 23.28
C TYR A 214 6.41 3.95 24.13
N LYS A 215 6.55 2.61 24.10
CA LYS A 215 5.68 1.65 24.80
C LYS A 215 4.20 1.76 24.35
N GLU A 216 3.99 2.13 23.10
CA GLU A 216 2.68 2.30 22.48
C GLU A 216 2.50 1.33 21.30
N ASN A 217 1.25 0.93 21.02
CA ASN A 217 0.94 0.12 19.85
C ASN A 217 0.86 1.00 18.60
N ILE A 218 2.03 1.23 17.98
CA ILE A 218 2.15 2.05 16.78
C ILE A 218 2.11 1.14 15.55
N PHE A 219 0.95 1.06 14.89
CA PHE A 219 0.71 0.16 13.77
C PHE A 219 1.26 0.72 12.44
N ARG A 220 1.77 -0.18 11.59
CA ARG A 220 2.12 0.03 10.16
C ARG A 220 0.94 -0.20 9.23
N VAL A 221 -0.23 -0.47 9.77
CA VAL A 221 -1.47 -0.76 9.04
C VAL A 221 -2.62 -0.07 9.75
N GLU A 222 -3.52 0.51 8.97
CA GLU A 222 -4.76 1.10 9.46
C GLU A 222 -5.84 1.02 8.38
N LEU A 223 -7.09 1.09 8.83
CA LEU A 223 -8.24 1.23 7.96
C LEU A 223 -8.64 2.70 7.95
N ILE A 224 -8.39 3.37 6.82
CA ILE A 224 -8.92 4.71 6.58
C ILE A 224 -10.45 4.63 6.55
N TYR A 225 -10.99 3.62 5.86
CA TYR A 225 -12.41 3.38 5.77
C TYR A 225 -12.74 1.89 5.90
N LEU A 226 -13.83 1.58 6.59
CA LEU A 226 -14.44 0.26 6.66
C LEU A 226 -15.96 0.40 6.58
N THR A 227 -16.61 -0.34 5.69
CA THR A 227 -18.08 -0.30 5.61
C THR A 227 -18.71 -0.90 6.87
N LYS A 228 -19.88 -0.39 7.25
CA LYS A 228 -20.64 -0.92 8.39
C LYS A 228 -20.95 -2.41 8.23
N GLY A 229 -20.85 -3.15 9.34
CA GLY A 229 -21.15 -4.59 9.39
C GLY A 229 -19.97 -5.51 9.06
N LEU A 230 -18.81 -4.96 8.67
CA LEU A 230 -17.56 -5.73 8.57
C LEU A 230 -16.71 -5.53 9.83
N ASN A 231 -16.01 -6.59 10.23
CA ASN A 231 -15.03 -6.52 11.32
C ASN A 231 -13.65 -6.15 10.77
N PRO A 232 -12.88 -5.29 11.46
CA PRO A 232 -11.52 -4.94 11.04
C PRO A 232 -10.62 -6.17 10.85
N GLU A 233 -10.74 -7.16 11.74
CA GLU A 233 -9.96 -8.39 11.70
C GLU A 233 -10.20 -9.23 10.44
N ASP A 234 -11.38 -9.13 9.82
CA ASP A 234 -11.66 -9.81 8.57
C ASP A 234 -10.91 -9.20 7.38
N ILE A 235 -10.60 -7.91 7.48
CA ILE A 235 -9.82 -7.19 6.46
C ILE A 235 -8.32 -7.23 6.77
N THR A 236 -7.95 -7.07 8.03
CA THR A 236 -6.55 -6.87 8.43
C THR A 236 -5.89 -8.17 8.88
N GLY A 237 -6.65 -9.13 9.39
CA GLY A 237 -6.12 -10.33 10.06
C GLY A 237 -5.49 -10.05 11.45
N ILE A 238 -5.77 -8.88 12.04
CA ILE A 238 -5.14 -8.41 13.29
C ILE A 238 -6.17 -7.61 14.10
N SER A 239 -6.22 -7.88 15.40
CA SER A 239 -7.04 -7.14 16.37
C SER A 239 -6.49 -5.75 16.69
N GLY A 240 -7.36 -4.79 17.00
CA GLY A 240 -6.95 -3.49 17.53
C GLY A 240 -6.29 -2.54 16.52
N VAL A 241 -6.36 -2.85 15.22
CA VAL A 241 -5.91 -1.96 14.16
C VAL A 241 -6.77 -0.69 14.15
N PRO A 242 -6.18 0.52 14.02
CA PRO A 242 -6.94 1.76 13.94
C PRO A 242 -7.93 1.75 12.77
N VAL A 243 -9.16 2.20 13.05
CA VAL A 243 -10.23 2.39 12.06
C VAL A 243 -10.71 3.83 12.19
N HIS A 244 -10.49 4.64 11.16
CA HIS A 244 -10.78 6.07 11.23
C HIS A 244 -12.23 6.39 10.88
N PHE A 245 -12.78 5.69 9.89
CA PHE A 245 -14.16 5.85 9.46
C PHE A 245 -14.85 4.50 9.31
N GLN A 246 -15.97 4.32 10.02
CA GLN A 246 -16.80 3.12 9.91
C GLN A 246 -18.27 3.48 9.76
N PHE A 247 -18.76 3.44 8.52
CA PHE A 247 -20.17 3.70 8.17
C PHE A 247 -20.57 3.03 6.86
#